data_AF-A0A0L1KK18-F1
#
_entry.id   AF-A0A0L1KK18-F1
#
_cell.length_a   1.000
_cell.length_b   1.000
_cell.length_c   1.000
_cell.angle_alpha   90.00
_cell.angle_beta   90.00
_cell.angle_gamma   90.00
#
_symmetry.space_group_name_H-M   'P 1'
#
loop_
_entity.id
_entity.type
_entity.pdbx_description
1 polymer ?
#
loop_
_entity_poly.entity_id
_entity_poly.type
_entity_poly.pdbx_seq_one_letter_code
_entity_poly.pdbx_strand_id
1 'polypeptide(L)'
;MSSTGRHWTDDDERKKEKIIDAYRAYWEHIRFRKGWAKPAFLYEDVRIPMDIAAEYVVQIRKILDKRSPGMKMRMIDGNAQQYLQGITEKDTRVETFIRDIVHSSLKDATGYVERLDKKLVDNFLAQIEISELSPAQNKLLRSKMQLCISEPFPIDSAERAK
;
A
#
# COMPACT_ATOMS: atom_id res chain seq x y z
N MET A 1 17.35 5.93 -26.46
CA MET A 1 17.30 4.91 -25.40
C MET A 1 16.02 5.12 -24.63
N SER A 2 14.96 4.39 -24.97
CA SER A 2 13.63 4.59 -24.39
C SER A 2 13.62 4.01 -22.98
N SER A 3 13.63 4.88 -21.98
CA SER A 3 13.42 4.50 -20.59
C SER A 3 12.01 3.92 -20.49
N THR A 4 11.88 2.61 -20.31
CA THR A 4 10.64 1.95 -19.84
C THR A 4 10.44 2.26 -18.36
N GLY A 5 10.45 3.56 -18.02
CA GLY A 5 10.31 4.09 -16.68
C GLY A 5 8.84 4.27 -16.33
N ARG A 6 8.48 3.91 -15.09
CA ARG A 6 7.23 4.24 -14.40
C ARG A 6 6.67 5.58 -14.88
N HIS A 7 5.46 5.59 -15.46
CA HIS A 7 4.78 6.86 -15.76
C HIS A 7 4.14 7.42 -14.49
N TRP A 8 4.98 8.11 -13.75
CA TRP A 8 4.64 8.91 -12.58
C TRP A 8 4.26 10.32 -13.02
N THR A 9 3.23 10.87 -12.40
CA THR A 9 2.76 12.23 -12.67
C THR A 9 3.01 13.12 -11.47
N ASP A 10 3.06 14.44 -11.66
CA ASP A 10 3.17 15.40 -10.55
C ASP A 10 2.02 15.24 -9.54
N ASP A 11 0.87 14.75 -10.00
CA ASP A 11 -0.26 14.44 -9.12
C ASP A 11 -0.01 13.22 -8.23
N ASP A 12 0.68 12.20 -8.77
CA ASP A 12 1.08 11.02 -8.00
C ASP A 12 2.07 11.42 -6.89
N GLU A 13 2.99 12.36 -7.16
CA GLU A 13 3.95 12.89 -6.16
C GLU A 13 3.24 13.65 -5.06
N ARG A 14 2.38 14.60 -5.41
CA ARG A 14 1.60 15.33 -4.41
C ARG A 14 0.74 14.40 -3.55
N LYS A 15 0.22 13.30 -4.12
CA LYS A 15 -0.54 12.29 -3.35
C LYS A 15 0.37 11.50 -2.41
N LYS A 16 1.55 11.09 -2.86
CA LYS A 16 2.54 10.39 -2.03
C LYS A 16 3.00 11.28 -0.87
N GLU A 17 3.36 12.53 -1.14
CA GLU A 17 3.76 13.51 -0.11
C GLU A 17 2.68 13.66 0.96
N LYS A 18 1.41 13.81 0.57
CA LYS A 18 0.29 13.88 1.52
C LYS A 18 0.16 12.63 2.40
N ILE A 19 0.39 11.45 1.84
CA ILE A 19 0.37 10.19 2.60
C ILE A 19 1.54 10.15 3.59
N ILE A 20 2.74 10.57 3.17
CA ILE A 20 3.93 10.64 4.04
C ILE A 20 3.70 11.63 5.19
N ASP A 21 3.16 12.80 4.91
CA ASP A 21 2.83 13.80 5.93
C ASP A 21 1.79 13.26 6.92
N ALA A 22 0.78 12.56 6.42
CA ALA A 22 -0.21 11.91 7.25
C ALA A 22 0.42 10.81 8.12
N TYR A 23 1.38 10.03 7.63
CA TYR A 23 2.13 9.07 8.45
C TYR A 23 2.99 9.79 9.51
N ARG A 24 3.71 10.84 9.13
CA ARG A 24 4.59 11.62 10.01
C ARG A 24 3.86 12.20 11.22
N ALA A 25 2.58 12.58 11.05
CA ALA A 25 1.76 13.12 12.13
C ALA A 25 1.69 12.23 13.39
N TYR A 26 1.95 10.92 13.27
CA TYR A 26 2.06 10.02 14.41
C TYR A 26 3.15 10.48 15.40
N TRP A 27 4.34 10.83 14.92
CA TRP A 27 5.46 11.26 15.75
C TRP A 27 5.31 12.68 16.30
N GLU A 28 4.47 13.49 15.66
CA GLU A 28 4.19 14.87 16.09
C GLU A 28 3.15 14.93 17.21
N HIS A 29 2.54 13.79 17.57
CA HIS A 29 1.54 13.70 18.62
C HIS A 29 2.05 14.26 19.96
N ILE A 30 1.19 15.02 20.66
CA ILE A 30 1.55 15.77 21.87
C ILE A 30 2.19 14.88 22.96
N ARG A 31 1.76 13.62 23.06
CA ARG A 31 2.31 12.63 24.00
C ARG A 31 3.82 12.41 23.85
N PHE A 32 4.32 12.43 22.60
CA PHE A 32 5.73 12.25 22.31
C PHE A 32 6.49 13.55 22.50
N ARG A 33 5.92 14.66 22.01
CA ARG A 33 6.50 16.00 22.20
C ARG A 33 6.68 16.41 23.67
N LYS A 34 5.76 15.98 24.55
CA LYS A 34 5.82 16.24 25.99
C LYS A 34 6.58 15.17 26.77
N GLY A 35 7.08 14.13 26.09
CA GLY A 35 7.82 13.03 26.73
C GLY A 35 6.96 12.11 27.61
N TRP A 36 5.63 12.16 27.49
CA TRP A 36 4.71 11.30 28.25
C TRP A 36 4.72 9.86 27.76
N ALA A 37 5.10 9.64 26.50
CA ALA A 37 5.32 8.34 25.91
C ALA A 37 6.50 8.40 24.95
N LYS A 38 6.98 7.23 24.53
CA LYS A 38 7.97 7.08 23.45
C LYS A 38 7.35 6.26 22.32
N PRO A 39 7.58 6.61 21.04
CA PRO A 39 7.16 5.75 19.94
C PRO A 39 7.99 4.46 19.94
N ALA A 40 7.43 3.37 19.40
CA ALA A 40 8.13 2.09 19.29
C ALA A 40 9.39 2.16 18.39
N PHE A 41 9.44 3.14 17.49
CA PHE A 41 10.56 3.42 16.60
C PHE A 41 10.62 4.92 16.30
N LEU A 42 11.82 5.42 15.98
CA LEU A 42 12.03 6.79 15.52
C LEU A 42 11.54 6.96 14.08
N TYR A 43 11.14 8.18 13.71
CA TYR A 43 10.68 8.44 12.34
C TYR A 43 11.81 8.22 11.34
N GLU A 44 13.03 8.61 11.72
CA GLU A 44 14.25 8.48 10.92
C GLU A 44 14.54 7.03 10.54
N ASP A 45 14.25 6.08 11.43
CA ASP A 45 14.45 4.64 11.22
C ASP A 45 13.50 4.06 10.16
N VAL A 46 12.31 4.64 10.03
CA VAL A 46 11.24 4.09 9.19
C VAL A 46 10.86 4.97 8.02
N ARG A 47 11.51 6.13 7.86
CA ARG A 47 11.23 7.09 6.79
C ARG A 47 11.29 6.44 5.40
N ILE A 48 12.33 5.65 5.13
CA ILE A 48 12.50 4.97 3.84
C ILE A 48 11.40 3.90 3.62
N PRO A 49 11.16 2.96 4.55
CA PRO A 49 10.02 2.04 4.46
C PRO A 49 8.66 2.74 4.25
N MET A 50 8.43 3.87 4.92
CA MET A 50 7.20 4.65 4.78
C MET A 50 7.04 5.29 3.41
N ASP A 51 8.14 5.78 2.84
CA ASP A 51 8.17 6.33 1.49
C ASP A 51 7.76 5.27 0.45
N ILE A 52 8.33 4.06 0.58
CA ILE A 52 7.99 2.90 -0.26
C ILE A 52 6.52 2.52 -0.09
N ALA A 53 6.04 2.44 1.15
CA ALA A 53 4.64 2.11 1.43
C ALA A 53 3.67 3.15 0.84
N ALA A 54 3.99 4.45 0.94
CA ALA A 54 3.18 5.51 0.35
C ALA A 54 3.12 5.39 -1.18
N GLU A 55 4.24 5.07 -1.82
CA GLU A 55 4.28 4.79 -3.25
C GLU A 55 3.36 3.62 -3.63
N TYR A 56 3.44 2.49 -2.91
CA TYR A 56 2.56 1.35 -3.16
C TYR A 56 1.07 1.70 -3.01
N VAL A 57 0.71 2.50 -2.01
CA VAL A 57 -0.67 2.96 -1.82
C VAL A 57 -1.13 3.81 -3.00
N VAL A 58 -0.30 4.74 -3.49
CA VAL A 58 -0.64 5.57 -4.68
C VAL A 58 -0.84 4.69 -5.90
N GLN A 59 0.06 3.73 -6.15
CA GLN A 59 -0.04 2.82 -7.28
C GLN A 59 -1.31 1.96 -7.22
N ILE A 60 -1.63 1.39 -6.06
CA ILE A 60 -2.84 0.58 -5.86
C ILE A 60 -4.09 1.44 -6.08
N ARG A 61 -4.17 2.63 -5.49
CA ARG A 61 -5.30 3.55 -5.67
C ARG A 61 -5.47 3.95 -7.14
N LYS A 62 -4.38 4.20 -7.86
CA LYS A 62 -4.39 4.49 -9.31
C LYS A 62 -4.96 3.33 -10.13
N ILE A 63 -4.64 2.08 -9.77
CA ILE A 63 -5.22 0.90 -10.41
C ILE A 63 -6.72 0.79 -10.09
N LEU A 64 -7.12 1.04 -8.84
CA LEU A 64 -8.53 1.03 -8.43
C LEU A 64 -9.36 2.11 -9.12
N ASP A 65 -8.84 3.34 -9.20
CA ASP A 65 -9.48 4.47 -9.89
C ASP A 65 -9.73 4.18 -11.37
N LYS A 66 -8.80 3.47 -12.03
CA LYS A 66 -8.98 3.01 -13.41
C LYS A 66 -10.07 1.94 -13.54
N ARG A 67 -10.22 1.06 -12.55
CA ARG A 67 -11.23 -0.02 -12.55
C ARG A 67 -12.63 0.47 -12.21
N SER A 68 -12.74 1.47 -11.35
CA SER A 68 -14.02 2.08 -10.96
C SER A 68 -13.93 3.61 -11.06
N PRO A 69 -14.13 4.16 -12.27
CA PRO A 69 -14.11 5.61 -12.48
C PRO A 69 -15.19 6.30 -11.65
N GLY A 70 -14.89 7.49 -11.14
CA GLY A 70 -15.82 8.30 -10.35
C GLY A 70 -15.12 8.93 -9.15
N MET A 71 -15.79 9.90 -8.52
CA MET A 71 -15.27 10.54 -7.31
C MET A 71 -15.32 9.55 -6.14
N LYS A 72 -14.18 9.29 -5.50
CA LYS A 72 -14.07 8.46 -4.30
C LYS A 72 -13.61 9.31 -3.14
N MET A 73 -14.38 9.33 -2.06
CA MET A 73 -13.96 9.96 -0.80
C MET A 73 -13.11 8.95 -0.03
N ARG A 74 -11.80 9.21 0.07
CA ARG A 74 -10.84 8.38 0.79
C ARG A 74 -10.15 9.18 1.88
N MET A 75 -9.95 8.56 3.04
CA MET A 75 -8.98 9.08 4.00
C MET A 75 -7.57 8.94 3.39
N ILE A 76 -6.74 9.97 3.56
CA ILE A 76 -5.43 10.04 2.92
C ILE A 76 -4.56 8.85 3.33
N ASP A 77 -4.50 8.56 4.62
CA ASP A 77 -3.72 7.50 5.26
C ASP A 77 -4.54 6.28 5.69
N GLY A 78 -5.84 6.23 5.34
CA GLY A 78 -6.72 5.13 5.72
C GLY A 78 -6.71 4.90 7.23
N ASN A 79 -6.27 3.71 7.64
CA ASN A 79 -6.11 3.33 9.03
C ASN A 79 -4.66 3.18 9.51
N ALA A 80 -3.69 3.75 8.78
CA ALA A 80 -2.27 3.62 9.13
C ALA A 80 -1.93 4.21 10.50
N GLN A 81 -2.58 5.29 10.91
CA GLN A 81 -2.38 5.91 12.22
C GLN A 81 -2.71 4.97 13.38
N GLN A 82 -3.84 4.24 13.32
CA GLN A 82 -4.19 3.30 14.38
C GLN A 82 -3.24 2.10 14.41
N TYR A 83 -2.80 1.63 13.23
CA TYR A 83 -1.75 0.62 13.14
C TYR A 83 -0.46 1.09 13.85
N LEU A 84 0.05 2.28 13.53
CA LEU A 84 1.25 2.84 14.16
C LEU A 84 1.12 2.97 15.69
N GLN A 85 -0.07 3.37 16.16
CA GLN A 85 -0.37 3.46 17.59
C GLN A 85 -0.43 2.10 18.28
N GLY A 86 -0.83 1.04 17.56
CA GLY A 86 -0.95 -0.32 18.06
C GLY A 86 0.37 -1.10 18.13
N ILE A 87 1.45 -0.59 17.51
CA ILE A 87 2.76 -1.24 17.57
C ILE A 87 3.38 -1.06 18.96
N THR A 88 3.54 -2.17 19.66
CA THR A 88 4.20 -2.22 20.97
C THR A 88 5.67 -2.62 20.87
N GLU A 89 6.06 -3.33 19.82
CA GLU A 89 7.41 -3.84 19.60
C GLU A 89 7.84 -3.61 18.15
N LYS A 90 9.12 -3.30 17.94
CA LYS A 90 9.69 -3.11 16.60
C LYS A 90 9.80 -4.48 15.92
N ASP A 91 8.97 -4.75 14.90
CA ASP A 91 9.21 -5.90 14.01
C ASP A 91 10.60 -5.73 13.37
N THR A 92 11.36 -6.81 13.35
CA THR A 92 12.72 -6.81 12.80
C THR A 92 12.72 -6.82 11.27
N ARG A 93 11.58 -7.10 10.63
CA ARG A 93 11.47 -7.24 9.17
C ARG A 93 10.80 -6.02 8.54
N VAL A 94 11.60 -5.26 7.80
CA VAL A 94 11.18 -4.05 7.08
C VAL A 94 10.04 -4.35 6.09
N GLU A 95 10.08 -5.50 5.43
CA GLU A 95 9.08 -5.90 4.44
C GLU A 95 7.70 -6.11 5.07
N THR A 96 7.69 -6.66 6.30
CA THR A 96 6.44 -6.84 7.05
C THR A 96 5.87 -5.49 7.45
N PHE A 97 6.70 -4.57 7.91
CA PHE A 97 6.28 -3.21 8.22
C PHE A 97 5.68 -2.48 7.01
N ILE A 98 6.35 -2.52 5.85
CA ILE A 98 5.85 -1.90 4.60
C ILE A 98 4.48 -2.48 4.24
N ARG A 99 4.39 -3.82 4.19
CA ARG A 99 3.15 -4.51 3.86
C ARG A 99 2.04 -4.08 4.82
N ASP A 100 2.26 -4.16 6.12
CA ASP A 100 1.22 -3.92 7.12
C ASP A 100 0.77 -2.45 7.14
N ILE A 101 1.66 -1.50 6.86
CA ILE A 101 1.30 -0.09 6.59
C ILE A 101 0.40 0.00 5.36
N VAL A 102 0.78 -0.60 4.22
CA VAL A 102 -0.02 -0.54 2.98
C VAL A 102 -1.42 -1.12 3.19
N HIS A 103 -1.52 -2.28 3.84
CA HIS A 103 -2.83 -2.86 4.17
C HIS A 103 -3.66 -1.94 5.06
N SER A 104 -3.04 -1.30 6.05
CA SER A 104 -3.73 -0.38 6.95
C SER A 104 -4.19 0.89 6.23
N SER A 105 -3.38 1.43 5.31
CA SER A 105 -3.72 2.59 4.47
C SER A 105 -4.83 2.35 3.46
N LEU A 106 -5.16 1.09 3.20
CA LEU A 106 -6.26 0.65 2.33
C LEU A 106 -7.47 0.16 3.14
N LYS A 107 -7.48 0.40 4.45
CA LYS A 107 -8.62 0.15 5.34
C LYS A 107 -9.21 1.45 5.87
N ASP A 108 -10.47 1.38 6.27
CA ASP A 108 -11.15 2.35 7.13
C ASP A 108 -11.63 1.67 8.42
N ALA A 109 -12.55 2.33 9.16
CA ALA A 109 -13.12 1.80 10.40
C ALA A 109 -13.93 0.50 10.21
N THR A 110 -14.36 0.18 8.99
CA THR A 110 -15.17 -1.00 8.66
C THR A 110 -14.36 -2.14 8.04
N GLY A 111 -13.09 -1.90 7.70
CA GLY A 111 -12.20 -2.88 7.07
C GLY A 111 -11.66 -2.35 5.74
N TYR A 112 -11.42 -3.24 4.78
CA TYR A 112 -10.89 -2.88 3.48
C TYR A 112 -11.90 -2.07 2.66
N VAL A 113 -11.45 -0.98 2.03
CA VAL A 113 -12.31 -0.11 1.22
C VAL A 113 -12.49 -0.67 -0.20
N GLU A 114 -13.53 -0.22 -0.90
CA GLU A 114 -13.68 -0.44 -2.35
C GLU A 114 -13.72 -1.92 -2.78
N ARG A 115 -14.30 -2.78 -1.94
CA ARG A 115 -14.36 -4.24 -2.13
C ARG A 115 -12.97 -4.90 -2.23
N LEU A 116 -11.95 -4.23 -1.71
CA LEU A 116 -10.67 -4.87 -1.47
C LEU A 116 -10.83 -5.95 -0.41
N ASP A 117 -9.95 -6.94 -0.48
CA ASP A 117 -9.69 -7.87 0.60
C ASP A 117 -8.18 -8.03 0.76
N LYS A 118 -7.76 -8.80 1.78
CA LYS A 118 -6.35 -9.04 2.04
C LYS A 118 -5.64 -9.66 0.81
N LYS A 119 -6.26 -10.66 0.18
CA LYS A 119 -5.68 -11.42 -0.92
C LYS A 119 -5.46 -10.52 -2.14
N LEU A 120 -6.37 -9.59 -2.40
CA LEU A 120 -6.28 -8.68 -3.51
C LEU A 120 -5.17 -7.63 -3.29
N VAL A 121 -5.03 -7.12 -2.07
CA VAL A 121 -3.91 -6.23 -1.72
C VAL A 121 -2.56 -6.95 -1.83
N ASP A 122 -2.46 -8.17 -1.29
CA ASP A 122 -1.25 -9.00 -1.42
C ASP A 122 -0.89 -9.22 -2.91
N ASN A 123 -1.89 -9.49 -3.76
CA ASN A 123 -1.69 -9.65 -5.20
C ASN A 123 -1.23 -8.37 -5.89
N PHE A 124 -1.67 -7.20 -5.45
CA PHE A 124 -1.18 -5.94 -5.98
C PHE A 124 0.27 -5.69 -5.59
N LEU A 125 0.63 -5.92 -4.33
CA LEU A 125 2.01 -5.81 -3.85
C LEU A 125 2.94 -6.70 -4.67
N ALA A 126 2.58 -7.97 -4.84
CA ALA A 126 3.35 -8.90 -5.67
C ALA A 126 3.50 -8.41 -7.12
N GLN A 127 2.44 -7.85 -7.72
CA GLN A 127 2.51 -7.30 -9.07
C GLN A 127 3.42 -6.07 -9.18
N ILE A 128 3.40 -5.19 -8.18
CA ILE A 128 4.26 -4.01 -8.14
C ILE A 128 5.71 -4.46 -8.00
N GLU A 129 6.03 -5.34 -7.05
CA GLU A 129 7.37 -5.89 -6.87
C GLU A 129 7.90 -6.56 -8.14
N ILE A 130 7.08 -7.38 -8.81
CA ILE A 130 7.39 -7.97 -10.12
C ILE A 130 7.70 -6.85 -11.13
N SER A 131 6.87 -5.83 -11.23
CA SER A 131 7.11 -4.75 -12.19
C SER A 131 8.42 -3.99 -11.96
N GLU A 132 8.97 -4.06 -10.75
CA GLU A 132 10.24 -3.44 -10.35
C GLU A 132 11.46 -4.36 -10.56
N LEU A 133 11.26 -5.66 -10.82
CA LEU A 133 12.34 -6.61 -11.10
C LEU A 133 12.89 -6.47 -12.53
N SER A 134 14.18 -6.78 -12.70
CA SER A 134 14.76 -6.91 -14.05
C SER A 134 14.03 -8.00 -14.86
N PRO A 135 14.04 -7.95 -16.21
CA PRO A 135 13.37 -8.96 -17.04
C PRO A 135 13.78 -10.41 -16.72
N ALA A 136 15.03 -10.63 -16.32
CA ALA A 136 15.55 -11.93 -15.92
C ALA A 136 14.94 -12.43 -14.59
N GLN A 137 14.86 -11.56 -13.59
CA GLN A 137 14.24 -11.85 -12.29
C GLN A 137 12.72 -12.03 -12.44
N ASN A 138 12.10 -11.27 -13.34
CA ASN A 138 10.69 -11.37 -13.68
C ASN A 138 10.30 -12.70 -14.32
N LYS A 139 11.11 -13.19 -15.26
CA LYS A 139 10.93 -14.51 -15.88
C LYS A 139 11.01 -15.63 -14.84
N LEU A 140 11.93 -15.54 -13.89
CA LEU A 140 12.09 -16.50 -12.80
C LEU A 140 10.91 -16.48 -11.82
N LEU A 141 10.44 -15.30 -11.41
CA LEU A 141 9.33 -15.18 -10.45
C LEU A 141 8.00 -15.63 -11.07
N ARG A 142 7.72 -15.26 -12.31
CA ARG A 142 6.53 -15.73 -13.04
C ARG A 142 6.52 -17.26 -13.18
N SER A 143 7.67 -17.87 -13.42
CA SER A 143 7.79 -19.34 -13.48
C SER A 143 7.49 -20.01 -12.14
N LYS A 144 7.80 -19.35 -11.01
CA LYS A 144 7.44 -19.82 -9.65
C LYS A 144 5.97 -19.57 -9.31
N MET A 145 5.39 -18.45 -9.78
CA MET A 145 3.99 -18.11 -9.53
C MET A 145 2.99 -18.90 -10.39
N GLN A 146 3.37 -19.31 -11.62
CA GLN A 146 2.51 -20.12 -12.50
C GLN A 146 2.10 -21.46 -11.87
N LEU A 147 2.87 -21.97 -10.89
CA LEU A 147 2.55 -23.17 -10.11
C LEU A 147 1.40 -22.97 -9.11
N CYS A 148 1.00 -21.71 -8.83
CA CYS A 148 -0.03 -21.40 -7.82
C CYS A 148 -1.36 -20.88 -8.40
N ILE A 149 -1.50 -20.70 -9.72
CA ILE A 149 -2.67 -20.04 -10.36
C ILE A 149 -3.33 -20.94 -11.42
N SER A 150 -3.37 -22.26 -11.22
CA SER A 150 -4.01 -23.19 -12.16
C SER A 150 -5.54 -23.29 -12.05
N GLU A 151 -6.21 -22.33 -11.39
CA GLU A 151 -7.68 -22.30 -11.33
C GLU A 151 -8.19 -21.00 -11.98
N PRO A 152 -8.93 -21.08 -13.11
CA PRO A 152 -9.55 -19.91 -13.71
C PRO A 152 -10.62 -19.33 -12.77
N PHE A 153 -10.54 -18.02 -12.54
CA PHE A 153 -11.54 -17.31 -11.74
C PHE A 153 -12.91 -17.30 -12.43
N PRO A 154 -14.01 -17.58 -11.72
CA PRO A 154 -15.35 -17.41 -12.26
C PRO A 154 -15.62 -15.92 -12.46
N ILE A 155 -15.82 -15.54 -13.72
CA ILE A 155 -16.41 -14.25 -14.08
C ILE A 155 -17.91 -14.39 -13.80
N ASP A 156 -18.37 -13.84 -12.69
CA ASP A 156 -19.81 -13.80 -12.38
C ASP A 156 -20.50 -12.92 -13.43
N SER A 157 -20.99 -13.59 -14.47
CA SER A 157 -21.77 -13.00 -15.55
C SER A 157 -23.23 -13.03 -15.15
N ALA A 158 -23.59 -12.22 -14.15
CA ALA A 158 -24.96 -12.13 -13.69
C ALA A 158 -25.28 -10.72 -13.16
N GLU A 159 -25.58 -9.79 -14.08
CA GLU A 159 -26.71 -8.85 -13.92
C GLU A 159 -26.93 -8.08 -15.23
N ARG A 160 -27.48 -8.80 -16.22
CA ARG A 160 -28.36 -8.22 -17.24
C ARG A 160 -29.64 -9.05 -17.25
N ALA A 161 -30.57 -8.70 -16.36
CA ALA A 161 -32.01 -8.86 -16.55
C ALA A 161 -32.73 -8.42 -15.28
N LYS A 162 -33.23 -7.17 -15.27
CA LYS A 162 -34.64 -6.82 -15.07
C LYS A 162 -34.82 -5.32 -15.16
#